data_AF-S7RSY7-F1
#
_entry.id   AF-S7RSY7-F1
#
_cell.length_a   1.000
_cell.length_b   1.000
_cell.length_c   1.000
_cell.angle_alpha   90.00
_cell.angle_beta   90.00
_cell.angle_gamma   90.00
#
_symmetry.space_group_name_H-M   'P 1'
#
loop_
_entity.id
_entity.type
_entity.pdbx_description
1 polymer ?
#
loop_
_entity_poly.entity_id
_entity_poly.type
_entity_poly.pdbx_seq_one_letter_code
_entity_poly.pdbx_strand_id
1 'polypeptide(L)' 'QYLPKQSPTLDILDEAFTSENWIVRIYQVKKEDSLGRDLKSANAFAEGKKRKRSKPPVKRRAIA' A
#
# COMPACT_ATOMS: atom_id res chain seq x y z
N GLN A 1 3.84 27.54 5.17
CA GLN A 1 3.19 26.28 4.73
C GLN A 1 3.66 25.17 5.67
N TYR A 2 2.75 24.33 6.17
CA TYR A 2 3.10 23.18 7.03
C TYR A 2 3.23 21.94 6.16
N LEU A 3 4.43 21.36 6.09
CA LEU A 3 4.64 20.06 5.45
C LEU A 3 4.49 18.95 6.51
N PRO A 4 3.85 17.82 6.18
CA PRO A 4 3.78 16.69 7.07
C PRO A 4 5.18 16.15 7.38
N LYS A 5 5.40 15.70 8.62
CA LYS A 5 6.69 15.11 9.04
C LYS A 5 7.01 13.81 8.31
N GLN A 6 5.99 13.08 7.89
CA GLN A 6 6.13 11.79 7.24
C GLN A 6 5.80 11.92 5.76
N SER A 7 6.75 11.50 4.93
CA SER A 7 6.60 11.43 3.48
C SER A 7 5.55 10.38 3.10
N PRO A 8 4.87 10.56 1.95
CA PRO A 8 4.00 9.54 1.39
C PRO A 8 4.79 8.28 1.02
N THR A 9 4.18 7.12 1.18
CA THR A 9 4.74 5.83 0.77
C THR A 9 4.35 5.51 -0.67
N LEU A 10 5.28 4.93 -1.43
CA LEU A 10 5.04 4.51 -2.82
C LEU A 10 4.85 2.98 -2.87
N ASP A 11 3.60 2.55 -3.00
CA ASP A 11 3.30 1.11 -2.99
C ASP A 11 3.64 0.41 -4.31
N ILE A 12 3.51 1.13 -5.42
CA ILE A 12 3.56 0.61 -6.80
C ILE A 12 4.93 0.84 -7.47
N LEU A 13 5.68 1.84 -7.00
CA LEU A 13 6.93 2.27 -7.62
C LEU A 13 8.10 1.93 -6.72
N ASP A 14 9.19 1.44 -7.31
CA ASP A 14 10.48 1.29 -6.66
C ASP A 14 11.48 2.32 -7.20
N GLU A 15 12.37 2.79 -6.33
CA GLU A 15 13.44 3.70 -6.69
C GLU A 15 14.54 2.93 -7.44
N ALA A 16 14.73 3.26 -8.71
CA ALA A 16 15.73 2.60 -9.57
C ALA A 16 17.04 3.40 -9.62
N PHE A 17 16.96 4.73 -9.56
CA PHE A 17 18.12 5.62 -9.54
C PHE A 17 17.79 6.95 -8.90
N THR A 18 18.74 7.49 -8.13
CA THR A 18 18.69 8.86 -7.60
C THR A 18 20.04 9.54 -7.87
N SER A 19 19.98 10.73 -8.47
CA SER A 19 21.16 11.56 -8.73
C SER A 19 21.79 12.06 -7.42
N GLU A 20 23.08 12.37 -7.44
CA GLU A 20 23.84 12.88 -6.29
C GLU A 20 23.20 14.08 -5.60
N ASN A 21 22.70 15.05 -6.39
CA ASN A 21 22.05 16.26 -5.89
C ASN A 21 20.52 16.14 -5.77
N TRP A 22 19.96 14.92 -5.92
CA TRP A 22 18.54 14.59 -5.76
C TRP A 22 17.58 15.35 -6.69
N ILE A 23 18.10 15.92 -7.78
CA ILE A 23 17.32 16.64 -8.81
C ILE A 23 16.56 15.64 -9.68
N VAL A 24 17.19 14.50 -9.99
CA VAL A 24 16.60 13.45 -10.82
C VAL A 24 16.41 12.20 -9.97
N ARG A 25 15.17 11.70 -9.93
CA ARG A 25 14.80 10.42 -9.33
C ARG A 25 14.03 9.62 -10.36
N ILE A 26 14.53 8.44 -10.70
CA ILE A 26 13.91 7.55 -11.68
C ILE A 26 13.25 6.41 -10.92
N TYR A 27 11.96 6.27 -11.14
CA TYR A 27 11.15 5.22 -10.53
C TYR A 27 10.74 4.19 -11.56
N GLN A 28 10.76 2.92 -11.17
CA GLN A 28 10.27 1.81 -11.97
C GLN A 28 8.95 1.29 -11.39
N VAL A 29 8.03 0.92 -12.28
CA VAL A 29 6.78 0.23 -11.89
C VAL A 29 7.12 -1.19 -11.45
N LYS A 30 6.68 -1.54 -10.24
CA LYS A 30 6.77 -2.90 -9.71
C LYS A 30 6.06 -3.88 -10.62
N LYS A 31 6.61 -5.09 -10.71
CA LYS A 31 5.91 -6.20 -11.34
C LYS A 31 4.71 -6.59 -10.50
N GLU A 32 3.70 -7.16 -11.16
CA GLU A 32 2.55 -7.71 -10.46
C GLU A 32 2.96 -8.79 -9.47
N ASP A 33 2.22 -8.90 -8.37
CA ASP A 33 2.47 -9.92 -7.36
C ASP A 33 2.14 -11.31 -7.92
N SER A 34 3.00 -12.30 -7.64
CA SER A 34 2.84 -13.66 -8.18
C SER A 34 1.54 -14.35 -7.75
N LEU A 35 0.91 -13.89 -6.66
CA LEU A 35 -0.39 -14.37 -6.18
C LEU A 35 -1.58 -13.57 -6.73
N GLY A 36 -1.35 -12.61 -7.63
CA GLY A 36 -2.37 -11.74 -8.20
C GLY A 36 -3.01 -10.78 -7.19
N ARG A 37 -2.34 -10.50 -6.07
CA ARG A 37 -2.83 -9.55 -5.07
C ARG A 37 -2.47 -8.12 -5.49
N ASP A 38 -3.24 -7.17 -5.00
CA ASP A 38 -2.89 -5.75 -5.12
C ASP A 38 -1.57 -5.45 -4.40
N LEU A 39 -0.69 -4.66 -5.03
CA LEU A 39 0.66 -4.35 -4.54
C LEU A 39 0.63 -3.70 -3.15
N LYS A 40 -0.36 -2.86 -2.88
CA LYS A 40 -0.56 -2.27 -1.55
C LYS A 40 -0.84 -3.32 -0.48
N SER A 41 -1.65 -4.32 -0.81
CA SER A 41 -1.97 -5.41 0.11
C SER A 41 -0.78 -6.34 0.34
N ALA A 42 0.03 -6.57 -0.69
CA ALA A 42 1.26 -7.33 -0.61
C ALA A 42 2.31 -6.62 0.27
N ASN A 43 2.51 -5.31 0.08
CA ASN A 43 3.41 -4.51 0.91
C ASN A 43 2.95 -4.48 2.37
N ALA A 44 1.65 -4.24 2.61
CA ALA A 44 1.11 -4.24 3.98
C ALA A 44 1.31 -5.58 4.69
N PHE A 45 1.19 -6.70 3.97
CA PHE A 45 1.49 -8.02 4.51
C PHE A 45 2.98 -8.19 4.84
N ALA A 46 3.89 -7.74 3.96
CA ALA A 46 5.34 -7.76 4.19
C ALA A 46 5.75 -6.90 5.40
N GLU A 47 5.06 -5.78 5.63
CA GLU A 47 5.21 -4.93 6.83
C GLU A 47 4.63 -5.56 8.10
N GLY A 48 4.05 -6.77 8.02
CA GLY A 48 3.45 -7.48 9.16
C GLY A 48 2.04 -7.00 9.53
N LYS A 49 1.40 -6.16 8.70
CA LYS A 49 0.02 -5.70 8.96
C LYS A 49 -0.97 -6.81 8.63
N LYS A 50 -1.79 -7.18 9.61
CA LYS A 50 -2.88 -8.14 9.42
C LYS A 50 -4.08 -7.46 8.76
N ARG A 51 -4.68 -8.11 7.77
CA ARG A 51 -5.94 -7.65 7.17
C ARG A 51 -7.04 -7.63 8.25
N LYS A 52 -7.70 -6.48 8.43
CA LYS A 52 -8.85 -6.40 9.35
C LYS A 52 -9.97 -7.30 8.81
N ARG A 53 -10.49 -8.21 9.65
CA ARG A 53 -11.72 -8.96 9.35
C ARG A 53 -12.90 -8.00 9.52
N SER A 54 -13.74 -7.85 8.51
CA SER A 54 -15.00 -7.13 8.64
C SER A 54 -15.91 -7.90 9.61
N LYS A 55 -16.70 -7.18 10.41
CA LYS A 55 -17.73 -7.83 11.23
C LYS A 55 -18.69 -8.58 10.30
N PRO A 56 -19.11 -9.81 10.64
CA PRO A 56 -20.13 -10.50 9.85
C PRO A 56 -21.38 -9.61 9.77
N PRO A 57 -22.06 -9.56 8.61
CA PRO A 57 -23.26 -8.75 8.46
C PRO A 57 -24.29 -9.18 9.52
N VAL A 58 -24.82 -8.21 10.27
CA VAL A 58 -25.87 -8.47 11.25
C VAL A 58 -27.09 -8.98 10.49
N LYS A 59 -27.42 -10.27 10.63
CA LYS A 59 -28.67 -10.81 10.11
C LYS A 59 -29.82 -10.04 10.78
N ARG A 60 -30.54 -9.22 10.02
CA ARG A 60 -31.80 -8.61 10.48
C ARG A 60 -32.70 -9.77 10.94
N ARG A 61 -33.08 -9.78 12.23
CA ARG A 61 -34.07 -10.72 12.73
C ARG A 61 -35.38 -10.47 11.97
N ALA A 62 -35.97 -11.52 11.42
CA ALA A 62 -37.32 -11.44 10.88
C ALA A 62 -38.25 -11.05 12.03
N ILE A 63 -39.05 -10.01 11.81
CA ILE A 63 -40.13 -9.61 12.71
C ILE A 63 -41.21 -10.67 12.56
N ALA A 64 -41.53 -11.36 13.67
CA ALA A 64 -42.69 -12.23 13.79
C ALA A 64 -43.91 -11.41 14.20
#